data_AF-A0A386HGT6-F1
#
_entry.id   AF-A0A386HGT6-F1
#
_cell.length_a   1.000
_cell.length_b   1.000
_cell.length_c   1.000
_cell.angle_alpha   90.00
_cell.angle_beta   90.00
_cell.angle_gamma   90.00
#
_symmetry.space_group_name_H-M   'P 1'
#
loop_
_entity.id
_entity.type
_entity.pdbx_description
1 polymer ?
#
loop_
_entity_poly.entity_id
_entity_poly.type
_entity_poly.pdbx_seq_one_letter_code
_entity_poly.pdbx_strand_id
1 'polypeptide(L)'
;MMSKFLLIFNYLPFFHISNDQNFGTYNDLDTARYSLFSLPWGKSIFYLFTLYKKDDSYHVDCYKKLSFDQVQSRVKPSEIEEKVAVYKEHITGISDQERERQEEFLKIRITELTGALYSLHNKVSFYSTIGLALLGFLGYLLGEIINSNAPMVMTWILYTLWGVSSLYALNLALFIISSIAISSFYQSSFGDLKKDPNKAALAISFYRDWYDIKDAVRYIASLVKNIEKYLYRLISICIVTWVCVFFISNFGWHESEKYFHAEIYYNFVNTTKLNFQPLV
;
A
#
# COMPACT_ATOMS: atom_id res chain seq x y z
N MET A 1 -11.71 21.73 -6.03
CA MET A 1 -11.15 21.14 -7.27
C MET A 1 -9.65 20.87 -7.15
N MET A 2 -8.85 21.80 -6.58
CA MET A 2 -7.40 21.65 -6.36
C MET A 2 -7.00 20.39 -5.55
N SER A 3 -7.76 19.99 -4.52
CA SER A 3 -7.37 18.85 -3.66
C SER A 3 -7.43 17.48 -4.36
N LYS A 4 -8.29 17.32 -5.38
CA LYS A 4 -8.41 16.04 -6.10
C LYS A 4 -7.29 15.82 -7.11
N PHE A 5 -6.77 16.89 -7.71
CA PHE A 5 -5.61 16.81 -8.62
C PHE A 5 -4.35 16.38 -7.85
N LEU A 6 -4.18 16.86 -6.63
CA LEU A 6 -3.04 16.52 -5.78
C LEU A 6 -3.00 15.05 -5.35
N LEU A 7 -4.15 14.34 -5.38
CA LEU A 7 -4.19 12.90 -5.15
C LEU A 7 -3.39 12.11 -6.20
N ILE A 8 -3.26 12.61 -7.42
CA ILE A 8 -2.49 11.94 -8.48
C ILE A 8 -1.01 11.83 -8.07
N PHE A 9 -0.46 12.88 -7.46
CA PHE A 9 0.91 12.86 -6.97
C PHE A 9 1.11 11.89 -5.80
N ASN A 10 0.06 11.52 -5.07
CA ASN A 10 0.14 10.44 -4.08
C ASN A 10 0.26 9.04 -4.73
N TYR A 11 -0.11 8.90 -6.00
CA TYR A 11 -0.01 7.67 -6.79
C TYR A 11 1.31 7.54 -7.54
N LEU A 12 2.16 8.56 -7.53
CA LEU A 12 3.45 8.56 -8.20
C LEU A 12 4.58 8.39 -7.18
N PRO A 13 5.62 7.60 -7.49
CA PRO A 13 6.84 7.56 -6.68
C PRO A 13 7.71 8.80 -6.89
N PHE A 14 7.46 9.59 -7.95
CA PHE A 14 8.14 10.85 -8.25
C PHE A 14 7.22 12.02 -7.92
N PHE A 15 7.78 13.11 -7.39
CA PHE A 15 7.02 14.29 -6.94
C PHE A 15 5.83 13.89 -6.04
N HIS A 16 6.12 13.04 -5.07
CA HIS A 16 5.14 12.39 -4.23
C HIS A 16 4.59 13.34 -3.16
N ILE A 17 3.28 13.38 -3.02
CA ILE A 17 2.60 14.10 -1.93
C ILE A 17 2.03 13.08 -0.96
N SER A 18 2.33 13.20 0.32
CA SER A 18 1.89 12.27 1.35
C SER A 18 1.54 12.96 2.67
N ASN A 19 0.95 12.20 3.60
CA ASN A 19 0.80 12.62 4.99
C ASN A 19 1.39 11.53 5.90
N ASP A 20 2.31 11.92 6.78
CA ASP A 20 2.98 11.00 7.69
C ASP A 20 2.00 10.38 8.72
N GLN A 21 1.00 11.16 9.18
CA GLN A 21 0.01 10.73 10.17
C GLN A 21 -0.92 9.64 9.63
N ASN A 22 -1.11 9.58 8.31
CA ASN A 22 -1.95 8.59 7.64
C ASN A 22 -1.14 7.60 6.79
N PHE A 23 0.09 7.30 7.25
CA PHE A 23 1.02 6.35 6.64
C PHE A 23 1.14 6.51 5.11
N GLY A 24 1.48 7.73 4.70
CA GLY A 24 1.73 8.03 3.30
C GLY A 24 0.48 8.33 2.47
N THR A 25 -0.71 8.40 3.06
CA THR A 25 -1.97 8.65 2.35
C THR A 25 -2.36 10.12 2.47
N TYR A 26 -2.42 10.82 1.34
CA TYR A 26 -2.80 12.24 1.30
C TYR A 26 -4.28 12.45 1.65
N ASN A 27 -4.55 13.41 2.54
CA ASN A 27 -5.89 13.80 2.98
C ASN A 27 -6.04 15.33 3.15
N ASP A 28 -4.97 16.02 3.53
CA ASP A 28 -4.98 17.44 3.86
C ASP A 28 -3.66 18.11 3.42
N LEU A 29 -3.75 19.40 3.08
CA LEU A 29 -2.64 20.26 2.66
C LEU A 29 -1.77 20.69 3.84
N ASP A 30 -2.37 20.97 4.99
CA ASP A 30 -1.65 21.59 6.12
C ASP A 30 -0.62 20.64 6.74
N THR A 31 -0.83 19.33 6.58
CA THR A 31 0.05 18.25 7.07
C THR A 31 0.75 17.50 5.93
N ALA A 32 0.74 18.07 4.71
CA ALA A 32 1.33 17.43 3.54
C ALA A 32 2.86 17.46 3.58
N ARG A 33 3.46 16.33 3.21
CA ARG A 33 4.87 16.17 2.87
C ARG A 33 4.99 16.05 1.36
N TYR A 34 5.80 16.91 0.76
CA TYR A 34 6.18 16.86 -0.64
C TYR A 34 7.54 16.17 -0.71
N SER A 35 7.70 15.13 -1.52
CA SER A 35 8.95 14.38 -1.65
C SER A 35 9.31 14.24 -3.11
N LEU A 36 10.58 14.42 -3.46
CA LEU A 36 11.00 14.22 -4.85
C LEU A 36 10.91 12.75 -5.24
N PHE A 37 11.34 11.86 -4.35
CA PHE A 37 11.21 10.41 -4.52
C PHE A 37 10.59 9.76 -3.29
N SER A 38 9.71 8.79 -3.53
CA SER A 38 9.06 7.96 -2.53
C SER A 38 9.17 6.50 -2.94
N LEU A 39 9.89 5.72 -2.13
CA LEU A 39 10.03 4.29 -2.32
C LEU A 39 9.29 3.55 -1.19
N PRO A 40 8.06 3.07 -1.44
CA PRO A 40 7.37 2.19 -0.51
C PRO A 40 8.03 0.81 -0.49
N TRP A 41 8.20 0.25 0.71
CA TRP A 41 8.74 -1.08 0.97
C TRP A 41 7.98 -1.74 2.12
N GLY A 42 6.80 -2.29 1.80
CA GLY A 42 5.89 -2.89 2.76
C GLY A 42 5.55 -1.90 3.86
N LYS A 43 5.86 -2.28 5.10
CA LYS A 43 5.64 -1.45 6.30
C LYS A 43 6.55 -0.22 6.43
N SER A 44 7.43 0.06 5.47
CA SER A 44 8.27 1.26 5.49
C SER A 44 8.08 2.07 4.21
N ILE A 45 8.14 3.39 4.30
CA ILE A 45 8.23 4.28 3.14
C ILE A 45 9.50 5.10 3.31
N PHE A 46 10.33 5.10 2.27
CA PHE A 46 11.55 5.89 2.21
C PHE A 46 11.31 7.10 1.32
N TYR A 47 11.44 8.29 1.90
CA TYR A 47 11.34 9.54 1.18
C TYR A 47 12.72 10.16 1.01
N LEU A 48 12.99 10.66 -0.19
CA LEU A 48 14.21 11.42 -0.51
C LEU A 48 13.83 12.83 -0.94
N PHE A 49 14.60 13.80 -0.46
CA PHE A 49 14.41 15.24 -0.68
C PHE A 49 12.97 15.66 -0.44
N THR A 50 12.66 15.92 0.83
CA THR A 50 11.31 16.20 1.29
C THR A 50 11.18 17.62 1.79
N LEU A 51 10.03 18.23 1.54
CA LEU A 51 9.58 19.52 2.06
C LEU A 51 8.29 19.27 2.85
N TYR A 52 8.23 19.72 4.10
CA TYR A 52 7.04 19.59 4.94
C TYR A 52 6.87 20.81 5.84
N LYS A 53 5.63 21.07 6.23
CA LYS A 53 5.28 22.15 7.16
C LYS A 53 5.24 21.61 8.59
N LYS A 54 5.89 22.30 9.52
CA LYS A 54 5.80 22.05 10.96
C LYS A 54 5.87 23.38 11.70
N ASP A 55 4.93 23.58 12.64
CA ASP A 55 4.87 24.78 13.49
C ASP A 55 4.95 26.10 12.67
N ASP A 56 4.16 26.18 11.59
CA ASP A 56 4.13 27.29 10.62
C ASP A 56 5.42 27.59 9.85
N SER A 57 6.45 26.73 9.96
CA SER A 57 7.69 26.82 9.20
C SER A 57 7.87 25.64 8.23
N TYR A 58 8.55 25.90 7.11
CA TYR A 58 8.87 24.86 6.13
C TYR A 58 10.24 24.25 6.45
N HIS A 59 10.28 22.92 6.49
CA HIS A 59 11.48 22.14 6.74
C HIS A 59 11.84 21.30 5.52
N VAL A 60 13.14 21.12 5.30
CA VAL A 60 13.68 20.30 4.23
C VAL A 60 14.52 19.17 4.83
N ASP A 61 14.18 17.93 4.50
CA ASP A 61 14.98 16.76 4.87
C ASP A 61 15.48 16.04 3.61
N CYS A 62 16.75 15.66 3.57
CA CYS A 62 17.29 14.86 2.46
C CYS A 62 16.77 13.41 2.47
N TYR A 63 16.48 12.86 3.65
CA TYR A 63 16.04 11.48 3.83
C TYR A 63 15.08 11.35 5.00
N LYS A 64 14.00 10.59 4.81
CA LYS A 64 13.07 10.21 5.88
C LYS A 64 12.62 8.77 5.68
N LYS A 65 12.66 7.97 6.75
CA LYS A 65 11.95 6.69 6.85
C LYS A 65 10.68 6.87 7.65
N LEU A 66 9.54 6.47 7.09
CA LEU A 66 8.26 6.37 7.77
C LEU A 66 7.95 4.89 8.00
N SER A 67 7.78 4.46 9.25
CA SER A 67 7.43 3.08 9.60
C SER A 67 5.94 2.97 9.92
N PHE A 68 5.30 1.91 9.42
CA PHE A 68 3.90 1.61 9.68
C PHE A 68 3.66 1.41 11.17
N ASP A 69 4.54 0.65 11.82
CA ASP A 69 4.43 0.33 13.25
C ASP A 69 4.67 1.57 14.13
N GLN A 70 5.21 2.68 13.59
CA GLN A 70 5.29 3.97 14.31
C GLN A 70 3.97 4.75 14.24
N VAL A 71 3.21 4.59 13.15
CA VAL A 71 1.93 5.29 12.94
C VAL A 71 0.77 4.49 13.53
N GLN A 72 0.83 3.16 13.40
CA GLN A 72 -0.18 2.21 13.86
C GLN A 72 0.52 1.10 14.66
N SER A 73 0.95 1.42 15.87
CA SER A 73 1.58 0.45 16.78
C SER A 73 0.55 -0.48 17.41
N ARG A 74 0.88 -1.78 17.51
CA ARG A 74 0.14 -2.69 18.40
C ARG A 74 0.30 -2.27 19.85
N VAL A 75 -0.76 -2.48 20.61
CA VAL A 75 -0.73 -2.30 22.07
C VAL A 75 0.25 -3.32 22.66
N LYS A 76 1.11 -2.86 23.57
CA LYS A 76 2.05 -3.74 24.27
C LYS A 76 1.33 -4.53 25.37
N PRO A 77 1.72 -5.77 25.67
CA PRO A 77 1.13 -6.55 26.76
C PRO A 77 1.11 -5.81 28.11
N SER A 78 2.13 -5.00 28.41
CA SER A 78 2.19 -4.19 29.63
C SER A 78 1.06 -3.16 29.74
N GLU A 79 0.67 -2.54 28.62
CA GLU A 79 -0.43 -1.58 28.57
C GLU A 79 -1.78 -2.29 28.71
N ILE A 80 -1.92 -3.50 28.15
CA ILE A 80 -3.09 -4.35 28.36
C ILE A 80 -3.24 -4.64 29.86
N GLU A 81 -2.17 -5.09 30.52
CA GLU A 81 -2.22 -5.41 31.95
C GLU A 81 -2.50 -4.18 32.83
N GLU A 82 -2.02 -2.98 32.46
CA GLU A 82 -2.39 -1.73 33.14
C GLU A 82 -3.90 -1.48 33.06
N LYS A 83 -4.50 -1.62 31.87
CA LYS A 83 -5.95 -1.47 31.68
C LYS A 83 -6.75 -2.55 32.41
N VAL A 84 -6.24 -3.79 32.44
CA VAL A 84 -6.84 -4.91 33.16
C VAL A 84 -6.80 -4.68 34.68
N ALA A 85 -5.71 -4.11 35.21
CA ALA A 85 -5.59 -3.78 36.63
C ALA A 85 -6.64 -2.73 37.06
N VAL A 86 -6.80 -1.66 36.27
CA VAL A 86 -7.85 -0.65 36.52
C VAL A 86 -9.25 -1.27 36.49
N TYR A 87 -9.50 -2.15 35.51
CA TYR A 87 -10.77 -2.86 35.42
C TYR A 87 -11.00 -3.83 36.60
N LYS A 88 -9.95 -4.48 37.09
CA LYS A 88 -10.00 -5.36 38.27
C LYS A 88 -10.44 -4.61 39.52
N GLU A 89 -9.95 -3.38 39.72
CA GLU A 89 -10.40 -2.52 40.83
C GLU A 89 -11.87 -2.14 40.69
N HIS A 90 -12.33 -1.84 39.46
CA HIS A 90 -13.73 -1.54 39.22
C HIS A 90 -14.67 -2.74 39.47
N ILE A 91 -14.36 -3.90 38.89
CA ILE A 91 -15.25 -5.07 38.87
C ILE A 91 -15.41 -5.76 40.24
N THR A 92 -14.45 -5.53 41.15
CA THR A 92 -14.49 -6.05 42.52
C THR A 92 -15.43 -5.24 43.41
N GLY A 93 -15.72 -3.98 43.06
CA GLY A 93 -16.61 -3.09 43.82
C GLY A 93 -18.09 -3.10 43.37
N ILE A 94 -18.43 -3.78 42.28
CA ILE A 94 -19.80 -3.81 41.74
C ILE A 94 -20.61 -5.03 42.22
N SER A 95 -21.94 -4.96 42.06
CA SER A 95 -22.87 -6.04 42.39
C SER A 95 -22.70 -7.26 41.46
N ASP A 96 -23.06 -8.44 41.95
CA ASP A 96 -23.00 -9.69 41.16
C ASP A 96 -23.87 -9.59 39.88
N GLN A 97 -25.06 -8.96 39.96
CA GLN A 97 -25.92 -8.76 38.79
C GLN A 97 -25.30 -7.84 37.72
N GLU A 98 -24.63 -6.77 38.14
CA GLU A 98 -23.97 -5.87 37.19
C GLU A 98 -22.74 -6.52 36.57
N ARG A 99 -22.03 -7.36 37.35
CA ARG A 99 -20.92 -8.16 36.84
C ARG A 99 -21.38 -9.13 35.75
N GLU A 100 -22.45 -9.88 35.97
CA GLU A 100 -23.02 -10.78 34.96
C GLU A 100 -23.38 -10.05 33.66
N ARG A 101 -23.96 -8.84 33.76
CA ARG A 101 -24.25 -7.99 32.59
C ARG A 101 -22.99 -7.60 31.84
N GLN A 102 -21.92 -7.21 32.55
CA GLN A 102 -20.66 -6.86 31.91
C GLN A 102 -19.99 -8.08 31.25
N GLU A 103 -20.06 -9.26 31.89
CA GLU A 103 -19.57 -10.52 31.32
C GLU A 103 -20.29 -10.86 30.02
N GLU A 104 -21.62 -10.80 30.00
CA GLU A 104 -22.43 -11.06 28.82
C GLU A 104 -22.12 -10.05 27.71
N PHE A 105 -22.04 -8.76 28.05
CA PHE A 105 -21.69 -7.71 27.10
C PHE A 105 -20.30 -7.93 26.48
N LEU A 106 -19.29 -8.22 27.30
CA LEU A 106 -17.92 -8.49 26.82
C LEU A 106 -17.87 -9.71 25.91
N LYS A 107 -18.60 -10.78 26.26
CA LYS A 107 -18.71 -11.98 25.42
C LYS A 107 -19.31 -11.67 24.05
N ILE A 108 -20.37 -10.86 24.00
CA ILE A 108 -20.96 -10.40 22.74
C ILE A 108 -19.94 -9.60 21.93
N ARG A 109 -19.24 -8.64 22.56
CA ARG A 109 -18.22 -7.82 21.88
C ARG A 109 -17.05 -8.62 21.35
N ILE A 110 -16.54 -9.58 22.10
CA ILE A 110 -15.48 -10.49 21.65
C ILE A 110 -15.97 -11.27 20.43
N THR A 111 -17.21 -11.77 20.46
CA THR A 111 -17.79 -12.52 19.34
C THR A 111 -17.92 -11.64 18.09
N GLU A 112 -18.41 -10.41 18.22
CA GLU A 112 -18.51 -9.44 17.12
C GLU A 112 -17.13 -9.12 16.51
N LEU A 113 -16.14 -8.84 17.36
CA LEU A 113 -14.77 -8.53 16.93
C LEU A 113 -14.08 -9.73 16.27
N THR A 114 -14.34 -10.94 16.78
CA THR A 114 -13.87 -12.18 16.16
C THR A 114 -14.47 -12.36 14.76
N GLY A 115 -15.77 -12.10 14.60
CA GLY A 115 -16.43 -12.09 13.29
C GLY A 115 -15.83 -11.05 12.35
N ALA A 116 -15.56 -9.83 12.83
CA ALA A 116 -14.89 -8.79 12.06
C ALA A 116 -13.48 -9.20 11.64
N LEU A 117 -12.72 -9.83 12.53
CA LEU A 117 -11.38 -10.35 12.25
C LEU A 117 -11.41 -11.39 11.13
N TYR A 118 -12.34 -12.35 11.16
CA TYR A 118 -12.52 -13.31 10.07
C TYR A 118 -12.89 -12.64 8.75
N SER A 119 -13.77 -11.63 8.78
CA SER A 119 -14.11 -10.85 7.59
C SER A 119 -12.88 -10.16 6.98
N LEU A 120 -12.02 -9.58 7.82
CA LEU A 120 -10.77 -8.96 7.38
C LEU A 120 -9.80 -9.98 6.78
N HIS A 121 -9.63 -11.15 7.38
CA HIS A 121 -8.81 -12.23 6.79
C HIS A 121 -9.38 -12.72 5.45
N ASN A 122 -10.70 -12.83 5.32
CA ASN A 122 -11.33 -13.15 4.03
C ASN A 122 -11.04 -12.09 2.97
N LYS A 123 -11.04 -10.80 3.34
CA LYS A 123 -10.61 -9.73 2.43
C LYS A 123 -9.16 -9.88 2.00
N VAL A 124 -8.24 -10.18 2.93
CA VAL A 124 -6.83 -10.44 2.60
C VAL A 124 -6.72 -11.58 1.59
N SER A 125 -7.41 -12.70 1.82
CA SER A 125 -7.41 -13.84 0.91
C SER A 125 -7.95 -13.46 -0.47
N PHE A 126 -9.08 -12.73 -0.51
CA PHE A 126 -9.66 -12.23 -1.76
C PHE A 126 -8.70 -11.32 -2.53
N TYR A 127 -8.09 -10.34 -1.87
CA TYR A 127 -7.11 -9.44 -2.48
C TYR A 127 -5.82 -10.16 -2.91
N SER A 128 -5.42 -11.22 -2.21
CA SER A 128 -4.29 -12.06 -2.59
C SER A 128 -4.54 -12.77 -3.92
N THR A 129 -5.74 -13.30 -4.12
CA THR A 129 -6.15 -13.92 -5.39
C THR A 129 -6.11 -12.93 -6.55
N ILE A 130 -6.63 -11.71 -6.35
CA ILE A 130 -6.56 -10.65 -7.37
C ILE A 130 -5.11 -10.26 -7.64
N GLY A 131 -4.30 -10.08 -6.59
CA GLY A 131 -2.88 -9.76 -6.70
C GLY A 131 -2.11 -10.80 -7.51
N LEU A 132 -2.39 -12.09 -7.31
CA LEU A 132 -1.78 -13.17 -8.07
C LEU A 132 -2.16 -13.13 -9.56
N ALA A 133 -3.43 -12.87 -9.88
CA ALA A 133 -3.86 -12.70 -11.27
C ALA A 133 -3.16 -11.48 -11.93
N LEU A 134 -3.02 -10.38 -11.19
CA LEU A 134 -2.30 -9.18 -11.66
C LEU A 134 -0.80 -9.42 -11.86
N LEU A 135 -0.16 -10.28 -11.07
CA LEU A 135 1.23 -10.69 -11.31
C LEU A 135 1.39 -11.43 -12.65
N GLY A 136 0.46 -12.33 -12.97
CA GLY A 136 0.43 -12.99 -14.27
C GLY A 136 0.24 -11.98 -15.42
N PHE A 137 -0.69 -11.04 -15.25
CA PHE A 137 -0.90 -9.96 -16.22
C PHE A 137 0.32 -9.05 -16.37
N LEU A 138 1.04 -8.76 -15.29
CA LEU A 138 2.28 -7.98 -15.32
C LEU A 138 3.40 -8.70 -16.08
N GLY A 139 3.46 -10.03 -15.98
CA GLY A 139 4.35 -10.86 -16.81
C GLY A 139 4.00 -10.81 -18.30
N TYR A 140 2.71 -10.88 -18.62
CA TYR A 140 2.21 -10.68 -19.99
C TYR A 140 2.62 -9.30 -20.54
N LEU A 141 2.37 -8.22 -19.78
CA LEU A 141 2.75 -6.86 -20.18
C LEU A 141 4.24 -6.72 -20.44
N LEU A 142 5.10 -7.36 -19.63
CA LEU A 142 6.54 -7.37 -19.87
C LEU A 142 6.89 -8.01 -21.21
N GLY A 143 6.26 -9.14 -21.53
CA GLY A 143 6.43 -9.84 -22.82
C GLY A 143 6.06 -8.94 -24.00
N GLU A 144 4.93 -8.25 -23.92
CA GLU A 144 4.51 -7.30 -24.96
C GLU A 144 5.47 -6.11 -25.09
N ILE A 145 5.98 -5.57 -23.97
CA ILE A 145 6.95 -4.46 -24.00
C ILE A 145 8.26 -4.91 -24.67
N ILE A 146 8.77 -6.10 -24.33
CA ILE A 146 10.00 -6.65 -24.91
C ILE A 146 9.85 -6.88 -26.42
N ASN A 147 8.68 -7.36 -26.85
CA ASN A 147 8.41 -7.64 -28.27
C ASN A 147 7.93 -6.40 -29.06
N SER A 148 7.78 -5.25 -28.40
CA SER A 148 7.33 -4.03 -29.06
C SER A 148 8.46 -3.39 -29.88
N ASN A 149 8.14 -2.95 -31.11
CA ASN A 149 9.05 -2.17 -31.95
C ASN A 149 8.95 -0.66 -31.65
N ALA A 150 8.80 -0.30 -30.38
CA ALA A 150 8.63 1.09 -29.98
C ALA A 150 9.94 1.88 -30.11
N PRO A 151 9.89 3.20 -30.42
CA PRO A 151 11.06 4.06 -30.35
C PRO A 151 11.67 4.08 -28.94
N MET A 152 12.99 4.26 -28.85
CA MET A 152 13.76 4.19 -27.58
C MET A 152 13.12 4.96 -26.42
N VAL A 153 12.68 6.20 -26.64
CA VAL A 153 12.05 7.02 -25.58
C VAL A 153 10.76 6.38 -25.05
N MET A 154 9.94 5.83 -25.94
CA MET A 154 8.69 5.15 -25.57
C MET A 154 8.98 3.86 -24.80
N THR A 155 9.99 3.10 -25.22
CA THR A 155 10.46 1.90 -24.51
C THR A 155 10.87 2.21 -23.07
N TRP A 156 11.60 3.32 -22.84
CA TRP A 156 11.93 3.77 -21.48
C TRP A 156 10.71 4.12 -20.65
N ILE A 157 9.71 4.79 -21.23
CA ILE A 157 8.44 5.10 -20.56
C ILE A 157 7.73 3.81 -20.16
N LEU A 158 7.61 2.84 -21.07
CA LEU A 158 6.98 1.54 -20.81
C LEU A 158 7.69 0.76 -19.70
N TYR A 159 9.02 0.69 -19.72
CA TYR A 159 9.79 0.05 -18.64
C TYR A 159 9.63 0.78 -17.31
N THR A 160 9.52 2.10 -17.32
CA THR A 160 9.25 2.88 -16.11
C THR A 160 7.87 2.56 -15.55
N LEU A 161 6.83 2.57 -16.39
CA LEU A 161 5.47 2.20 -15.99
C LEU A 161 5.41 0.77 -15.44
N TRP A 162 6.05 -0.18 -16.13
CA TRP A 162 6.17 -1.55 -15.67
C TRP A 162 6.92 -1.66 -14.34
N GLY A 163 8.03 -0.94 -14.18
CA GLY A 163 8.80 -0.90 -12.93
C GLY A 163 7.99 -0.37 -11.74
N VAL A 164 7.17 0.68 -11.97
CA VAL A 164 6.23 1.20 -10.97
C VAL A 164 5.15 0.17 -10.63
N SER A 165 4.60 -0.53 -11.63
CA SER A 165 3.67 -1.65 -11.39
C SER A 165 4.31 -2.74 -10.54
N SER A 166 5.53 -3.16 -10.88
CA SER A 166 6.29 -4.16 -10.12
C SER A 166 6.54 -3.73 -8.67
N LEU A 167 6.86 -2.45 -8.45
CA LEU A 167 7.02 -1.89 -7.12
C LEU A 167 5.71 -1.95 -6.31
N TYR A 168 4.56 -1.65 -6.92
CA TYR A 168 3.26 -1.76 -6.26
C TYR A 168 2.84 -3.21 -6.01
N ALA A 169 3.13 -4.12 -6.93
CA ALA A 169 2.90 -5.55 -6.74
C ALA A 169 3.75 -6.11 -5.59
N LEU A 170 5.02 -5.71 -5.49
CA LEU A 170 5.90 -6.08 -4.37
C LEU A 170 5.35 -5.56 -3.04
N ASN A 171 4.94 -4.29 -3.00
CA ASN A 171 4.35 -3.70 -1.79
C ASN A 171 3.06 -4.42 -1.38
N LEU A 172 2.17 -4.71 -2.33
CA LEU A 172 0.96 -5.49 -2.10
C LEU A 172 1.29 -6.83 -1.45
N ALA A 173 2.27 -7.57 -1.99
CA ALA A 173 2.71 -8.84 -1.45
C ALA A 173 3.28 -8.71 -0.03
N LEU A 174 4.12 -7.70 0.23
CA LEU A 174 4.69 -7.46 1.56
C LEU A 174 3.62 -7.15 2.62
N PHE A 175 2.57 -6.41 2.26
CA PHE A 175 1.43 -6.16 3.16
C PHE A 175 0.58 -7.40 3.40
N ILE A 176 0.33 -8.22 2.37
CA ILE A 176 -0.35 -9.51 2.50
C ILE A 176 0.43 -10.42 3.46
N ILE A 177 1.73 -10.61 3.24
CA ILE A 177 2.60 -11.40 4.12
C ILE A 177 2.55 -10.86 5.56
N SER A 178 2.66 -9.54 5.72
CA SER A 178 2.57 -8.90 7.03
C SER A 178 1.23 -9.15 7.73
N SER A 179 0.13 -9.24 6.99
CA SER A 179 -1.21 -9.52 7.54
C SER A 179 -1.39 -10.99 7.93
N ILE A 180 -0.78 -11.92 7.21
CA ILE A 180 -0.82 -13.36 7.50
C ILE A 180 0.08 -13.70 8.70
N ALA A 181 1.22 -13.01 8.83
CA ALA A 181 2.18 -13.24 9.91
C ALA A 181 1.65 -12.89 11.32
N ILE A 182 0.51 -12.20 11.43
CA ILE A 182 -0.13 -11.87 12.71
C ILE A 182 -0.96 -13.07 13.15
N SER A 183 -0.29 -14.06 13.74
CA SER A 183 -0.94 -15.28 14.21
C SER A 183 -1.00 -15.42 15.73
N SER A 184 -0.36 -14.53 16.50
CA SER A 184 -0.36 -14.59 17.97
C SER A 184 -1.14 -13.44 18.62
N PHE A 185 -2.14 -13.85 19.40
CA PHE A 185 -2.95 -13.01 20.28
C PHE A 185 -2.53 -13.23 21.73
N TYR A 186 -2.57 -12.18 22.54
CA TYR A 186 -2.33 -12.26 23.98
C TYR A 186 -3.64 -12.70 24.65
N GLN A 187 -3.94 -13.98 24.54
CA GLN A 187 -5.18 -14.56 25.05
C GLN A 187 -5.00 -15.08 26.48
N SER A 188 -6.05 -14.89 27.28
CA SER A 188 -6.17 -15.52 28.59
C SER A 188 -6.28 -17.04 28.45
N SER A 189 -5.59 -17.80 29.30
CA SER A 189 -5.74 -19.25 29.32
C SER A 189 -6.71 -19.69 30.42
N PHE A 190 -7.41 -20.80 30.21
CA PHE A 190 -8.22 -21.43 31.27
C PHE A 190 -7.36 -21.83 32.49
N GLY A 191 -6.05 -22.03 32.30
CA GLY A 191 -5.10 -22.26 33.37
C GLY A 191 -4.96 -21.07 34.33
N ASP A 192 -5.16 -19.84 33.84
CA ASP A 192 -5.09 -18.63 34.66
C ASP A 192 -6.34 -18.47 35.53
N LEU A 193 -7.51 -18.80 34.97
CA LEU A 193 -8.78 -18.86 35.70
C LEU A 193 -8.78 -19.92 36.81
N LYS A 194 -8.11 -21.06 36.58
CA LYS A 194 -8.00 -22.14 37.58
C LYS A 194 -7.16 -21.75 38.80
N LYS A 195 -6.21 -20.82 38.65
CA LYS A 195 -5.27 -20.41 39.72
C LYS A 195 -5.85 -19.35 40.65
N ASP A 196 -6.79 -18.53 40.19
CA ASP A 196 -7.45 -17.49 40.98
C ASP A 196 -8.97 -17.52 40.74
N PRO A 197 -9.72 -18.42 41.41
CA PRO A 197 -11.14 -18.66 41.18
C PRO A 197 -12.03 -17.58 41.83
N ASN A 198 -11.65 -16.31 41.71
CA ASN A 198 -12.47 -15.19 42.14
C ASN A 198 -13.72 -15.11 41.24
N LYS A 199 -14.88 -14.78 41.83
CA LYS A 199 -16.13 -14.53 41.08
C LYS A 199 -15.97 -13.48 39.97
N ALA A 200 -15.00 -12.57 40.10
CA ALA A 200 -14.69 -11.57 39.07
C ALA A 200 -13.61 -11.98 38.07
N ALA A 201 -12.95 -13.12 38.25
CA ALA A 201 -11.84 -13.56 37.40
C ALA A 201 -12.27 -13.75 35.94
N LEU A 202 -13.52 -14.19 35.71
CA LEU A 202 -14.07 -14.39 34.38
C LEU A 202 -14.31 -13.06 33.65
N ALA A 203 -14.96 -12.09 34.29
CA ALA A 203 -15.08 -10.74 33.76
C ALA A 203 -13.72 -10.12 33.43
N ILE A 204 -12.71 -10.32 34.28
CA ILE A 204 -11.35 -9.81 34.07
C ILE A 204 -10.69 -10.48 32.86
N SER A 205 -10.83 -11.79 32.69
CA SER A 205 -10.28 -12.49 31.51
C SER A 205 -10.97 -12.04 30.23
N PHE A 206 -12.30 -11.91 30.23
CA PHE A 206 -13.02 -11.39 29.07
C PHE A 206 -12.63 -9.95 28.75
N TYR A 207 -12.40 -9.10 29.74
CA TYR A 207 -11.94 -7.75 29.48
C TYR A 207 -10.55 -7.72 28.83
N ARG A 208 -9.61 -8.56 29.31
CA ARG A 208 -8.29 -8.72 28.69
C ARG A 208 -8.42 -9.17 27.23
N ASP A 209 -9.18 -10.23 26.99
CA ASP A 209 -9.37 -10.81 25.66
C ASP A 209 -10.06 -9.81 24.71
N TRP A 210 -11.05 -9.06 25.21
CA TRP A 210 -11.72 -7.99 24.47
C TRP A 210 -10.74 -6.88 24.08
N TYR A 211 -9.86 -6.47 24.99
CA TYR A 211 -8.91 -5.39 24.72
C TYR A 211 -7.86 -5.80 23.68
N ASP A 212 -7.31 -7.02 23.78
CA ASP A 212 -6.34 -7.55 22.81
C ASP A 212 -6.98 -7.73 21.41
N ILE A 213 -8.17 -8.35 21.34
CA ILE A 213 -8.82 -8.57 20.04
C ILE A 213 -9.28 -7.26 19.38
N LYS A 214 -9.68 -6.26 20.17
CA LYS A 214 -10.00 -4.92 19.66
C LYS A 214 -8.77 -4.26 19.02
N ASP A 215 -7.61 -4.35 19.65
CA ASP A 215 -6.36 -3.84 19.07
C ASP A 215 -5.98 -4.60 17.80
N ALA A 216 -6.07 -5.93 17.83
CA ALA A 216 -5.81 -6.78 16.68
C ALA A 216 -6.66 -6.41 15.46
N VAL A 217 -7.97 -6.26 15.64
CA VAL A 217 -8.90 -5.85 14.56
C VAL A 217 -8.51 -4.48 14.02
N ARG A 218 -8.21 -3.50 14.87
CA ARG A 218 -7.75 -2.16 14.46
C ARG A 218 -6.49 -2.24 13.58
N TYR A 219 -5.50 -3.00 14.04
CA TYR A 219 -4.21 -3.13 13.38
C TYR A 219 -4.34 -3.85 12.04
N ILE A 220 -5.05 -4.98 11.98
CA ILE A 220 -5.30 -5.74 10.75
C ILE A 220 -6.15 -4.93 9.77
N ALA A 221 -7.18 -4.22 10.23
CA ALA A 221 -7.96 -3.33 9.36
C ALA A 221 -7.08 -2.26 8.70
N SER A 222 -6.09 -1.74 9.41
CA SER A 222 -5.12 -0.76 8.88
C SER A 222 -4.19 -1.37 7.83
N LEU A 223 -3.78 -2.63 8.01
CA LEU A 223 -3.05 -3.38 6.97
C LEU A 223 -3.94 -3.64 5.74
N VAL A 224 -5.18 -4.08 5.93
CA VAL A 224 -6.15 -4.32 4.85
C VAL A 224 -6.37 -3.05 4.02
N LYS A 225 -6.51 -1.88 4.65
CA LYS A 225 -6.59 -0.60 3.92
C LYS A 225 -5.34 -0.31 3.07
N ASN A 226 -4.15 -0.69 3.54
CA ASN A 226 -2.93 -0.55 2.74
C ASN A 226 -2.85 -1.58 1.61
N ILE A 227 -3.32 -2.81 1.81
CA ILE A 227 -3.51 -3.81 0.75
C ILE A 227 -4.44 -3.25 -0.33
N GLU A 228 -5.61 -2.74 0.05
CA GLU A 228 -6.57 -2.09 -0.86
C GLU A 228 -5.91 -0.93 -1.63
N LYS A 229 -5.18 -0.06 -0.92
CA LYS A 229 -4.44 1.08 -1.51
C LYS A 229 -3.48 0.64 -2.62
N TYR A 230 -2.60 -0.33 -2.33
CA TYR A 230 -1.62 -0.80 -3.32
C TYR A 230 -2.25 -1.64 -4.42
N LEU A 231 -3.32 -2.37 -4.13
CA LEU A 231 -4.10 -3.10 -5.14
C LEU A 231 -4.72 -2.15 -6.16
N TYR A 232 -5.40 -1.09 -5.71
CA TYR A 232 -5.99 -0.11 -6.63
C TYR A 232 -4.93 0.64 -7.43
N ARG A 233 -3.82 1.04 -6.79
CA ARG A 233 -2.68 1.64 -7.50
C ARG A 233 -2.13 0.72 -8.58
N LEU A 234 -1.95 -0.56 -8.26
CA LEU A 234 -1.48 -1.58 -9.21
C LEU A 234 -2.45 -1.75 -10.39
N ILE A 235 -3.75 -1.88 -10.14
CA ILE A 235 -4.78 -1.98 -11.19
C ILE A 235 -4.72 -0.74 -12.10
N SER A 236 -4.71 0.46 -11.53
CA SER A 236 -4.68 1.70 -12.29
C SER A 236 -3.45 1.79 -13.20
N ILE A 237 -2.25 1.53 -12.67
CA ILE A 237 -1.02 1.61 -13.46
C ILE A 237 -0.97 0.50 -14.51
N CYS A 238 -1.41 -0.73 -14.21
CA CYS A 238 -1.49 -1.82 -15.19
C CYS A 238 -2.43 -1.49 -16.35
N ILE A 239 -3.57 -0.86 -16.09
CA ILE A 239 -4.48 -0.40 -17.16
C ILE A 239 -3.79 0.65 -18.03
N VAL A 240 -3.14 1.64 -17.44
CA VAL A 240 -2.41 2.68 -18.19
C VAL A 240 -1.31 2.05 -19.05
N THR A 241 -0.49 1.16 -18.48
CA THR A 241 0.57 0.44 -19.21
C THR A 241 -0.02 -0.38 -20.36
N TRP A 242 -1.10 -1.12 -20.10
CA TRP A 242 -1.76 -1.93 -21.12
C TRP A 242 -2.29 -1.08 -22.27
N VAL A 243 -2.94 0.05 -21.98
CA VAL A 243 -3.43 0.98 -23.00
C VAL A 243 -2.27 1.51 -23.84
N CYS A 244 -1.17 1.93 -23.22
CA CYS A 244 0.03 2.39 -23.95
C CYS A 244 0.58 1.30 -24.87
N VAL A 245 0.76 0.08 -24.37
CA VAL A 245 1.21 -1.08 -25.14
C VAL A 245 0.26 -1.37 -26.30
N PHE A 246 -1.04 -1.42 -26.03
CA PHE A 246 -2.06 -1.67 -27.04
C PHE A 246 -2.01 -0.64 -28.18
N PHE A 247 -1.88 0.65 -27.85
CA PHE A 247 -1.77 1.71 -28.86
C PHE A 247 -0.51 1.55 -29.70
N ILE A 248 0.63 1.23 -29.08
CA ILE A 248 1.90 1.04 -29.78
C ILE A 248 1.86 -0.17 -30.70
N SER A 249 1.26 -1.28 -30.26
CA SER A 249 1.19 -2.51 -31.05
C SER A 249 0.18 -2.44 -32.20
N ASN A 250 -0.93 -1.71 -32.03
CA ASN A 250 -2.02 -1.68 -33.03
C ASN A 250 -2.02 -0.45 -33.93
N PHE A 251 -1.56 0.70 -33.43
CA PHE A 251 -1.47 1.95 -34.18
C PHE A 251 -0.01 2.33 -34.45
N GLY A 252 0.88 1.34 -34.37
CA GLY A 252 2.32 1.50 -34.38
C GLY A 252 2.85 2.44 -35.44
N TRP A 253 3.98 3.07 -35.10
CA TRP A 253 4.79 4.04 -35.84
C TRP A 253 5.39 3.49 -37.15
N HIS A 254 4.64 2.66 -37.89
CA HIS A 254 5.11 1.94 -39.06
C HIS A 254 5.26 2.81 -40.31
N GLU A 255 4.83 4.07 -40.29
CA GLU A 255 4.89 4.94 -41.47
C GLU A 255 6.08 5.91 -41.51
N SER A 256 6.68 6.34 -40.39
CA SER A 256 7.65 7.46 -40.48
C SER A 256 9.07 7.08 -40.95
N GLU A 257 9.56 5.87 -40.66
CA GLU A 257 10.95 5.49 -41.05
C GLU A 257 11.07 5.01 -42.51
N LYS A 258 9.99 4.50 -43.12
CA LYS A 258 10.01 4.09 -44.53
C LYS A 258 10.15 5.27 -45.48
N TYR A 259 9.58 6.43 -45.15
CA TYR A 259 9.70 7.63 -45.99
C TYR A 259 11.01 8.38 -45.77
N PHE A 260 11.54 8.42 -44.55
CA PHE A 260 12.80 9.13 -44.26
C PHE A 260 14.01 8.50 -44.97
N HIS A 261 14.12 7.16 -44.98
CA HIS A 261 15.19 6.49 -45.71
C HIS A 261 15.03 6.57 -47.24
N ALA A 262 13.80 6.55 -47.77
CA ALA A 262 13.55 6.70 -49.19
C ALA A 262 13.94 8.11 -49.69
N GLU A 263 13.66 9.15 -48.91
CA GLU A 263 13.96 10.54 -49.27
C GLU A 263 15.46 10.85 -49.22
N ILE A 264 16.18 10.29 -48.24
CA ILE A 264 17.65 10.39 -48.16
C ILE A 264 18.32 9.66 -49.32
N TYR A 265 17.86 8.45 -49.67
CA TYR A 265 18.44 7.69 -50.79
C TYR A 265 18.15 8.38 -52.13
N TYR A 266 16.95 8.92 -52.32
CA TYR A 266 16.57 9.63 -53.54
C TYR A 266 17.36 10.94 -53.70
N ASN A 267 17.53 11.70 -52.61
CA ASN A 267 18.34 12.92 -52.63
C ASN A 267 19.83 12.63 -52.84
N PHE A 268 20.38 11.58 -52.21
CA PHE A 268 21.78 11.19 -52.37
C PHE A 268 22.11 10.75 -53.81
N VAL A 269 21.23 9.96 -54.44
CA VAL A 269 21.38 9.51 -55.84
C VAL A 269 21.26 10.67 -56.84
N ASN A 270 20.40 11.67 -56.58
CA ASN A 270 20.30 12.84 -57.45
C ASN A 270 21.47 13.82 -57.29
N THR A 271 22.00 14.03 -56.09
CA THR A 271 23.21 14.86 -55.90
C THR A 271 24.47 14.24 -56.49
N THR A 272 24.57 12.90 -56.54
CA THR A 272 25.72 12.21 -57.12
C THR A 272 25.66 12.13 -58.66
N LYS A 273 24.47 12.13 -59.27
CA LYS A 273 24.32 12.18 -60.73
C LYS A 273 24.58 13.56 -61.35
N LEU A 274 24.41 14.66 -60.61
CA LEU A 274 24.63 16.02 -61.11
C LEU A 274 26.11 16.45 -61.15
N ASN A 275 27.02 15.71 -60.50
CA ASN A 275 28.45 16.05 -60.40
C ASN A 275 29.40 15.21 -61.27
N PHE A 276 28.87 14.39 -62.19
CA PHE A 276 29.69 13.65 -63.16
C PHE A 276 29.26 13.99 -64.60
N GLN A 277 29.43 15.24 -65.01
CA GLN A 277 29.72 15.54 -66.41
C GLN A 277 31.25 15.64 -66.57
N PRO A 278 31.91 14.74 -67.32
CA PRO A 278 33.34 14.84 -67.55
C PRO A 278 33.63 16.04 -68.45
N LEU A 279 34.46 16.95 -67.95
CA LEU A 279 35.20 17.92 -68.77
C LEU A 279 36.24 17.16 -69.60
N VAL A 280 35.90 16.87 -70.86
CA VAL A 280 36.84 16.69 -71.98
C VAL A 280 36.22 17.31 -73.22
#